data_AF-A0A8T4R0B6-F1
#
_entry.id   AF-A0A8T4R0B6-F1
#
_cell.length_a   1.000
_cell.length_b   1.000
_cell.length_c   1.000
_cell.angle_alpha   90.00
_cell.angle_beta   90.00
_cell.angle_gamma   90.00
#
_symmetry.space_group_name_H-M   'P 1'
#
loop_
_entity.id
_entity.type
_entity.pdbx_description
1 polymer ?
#
loop_
_entity_poly.entity_id
_entity_poly.type
_entity_poly.pdbx_seq_one_letter_code
_entity_poly.pdbx_strand_id
1 'polypeptide(L)'
;MEFVASGKNSPQFARERFIAYDYFLSPSRIVFVDGGHGELVTSASYVDAFIRVAAVSFSKNRRVALKKEEGIIRVSTDIEGSQQVFRISGEHFSLPESVNLEAVTLADTASRLQAAASHARRIAEIGFAEELTAELAEGDVIVLDGTLEPKTRQERSALEKLYAAAIKSNVLVTALAKTSTMVTNLGNDALSVLLAVGPKGPWYYEPLFVPKSDGHNAAIFAVRLHESSKHAFRFEICSRQKAVDWTRLFGALSMNSRDFTFPGYPYGLILADRIARVSEHDREFLRARHAGKLGINLDTEEASANAHQILDSL
;
A
#
# COMPACT_ATOMS: atom_id res chain seq x y z
N MET A 1 -9.05 -7.94 15.20
CA MET A 1 -9.25 -9.29 15.79
C MET A 1 -8.31 -9.38 16.99
N GLU A 2 -8.85 -9.45 18.20
CA GLU A 2 -8.07 -9.46 19.45
C GLU A 2 -7.41 -10.82 19.69
N PHE A 3 -6.12 -10.81 20.03
CA PHE A 3 -5.43 -11.99 20.55
C PHE A 3 -5.85 -12.22 22.00
N VAL A 4 -6.82 -13.09 22.25
CA VAL A 4 -7.06 -13.61 23.60
C VAL A 4 -6.15 -14.80 23.83
N ALA A 5 -5.25 -14.69 24.79
CA ALA A 5 -4.60 -15.86 25.39
C ALA A 5 -4.41 -15.65 26.90
N SER A 6 -5.02 -16.55 27.65
CA SER A 6 -4.75 -16.78 29.05
C SER A 6 -3.28 -17.20 29.26
N GLY A 7 -2.65 -16.62 30.29
CA GLY A 7 -1.35 -17.06 30.80
C GLY A 7 -0.24 -16.01 30.70
N LYS A 8 0.24 -15.56 31.86
CA LYS A 8 1.44 -14.73 32.01
C LYS A 8 2.67 -15.51 31.55
N ASN A 9 3.13 -15.30 30.32
CA ASN A 9 4.49 -15.57 29.86
C ASN A 9 4.78 -14.70 28.63
N SER A 10 6.01 -14.20 28.50
CA SER A 10 6.52 -13.45 27.35
C SER A 10 6.07 -14.07 26.01
N PRO A 11 5.83 -13.28 24.94
CA PRO A 11 5.45 -13.84 23.64
C PRO A 11 6.50 -14.88 23.22
N GLN A 12 6.11 -16.16 23.22
CA GLN A 12 6.99 -17.27 22.82
C GLN A 12 7.06 -17.30 21.29
N PHE A 13 7.86 -16.39 20.71
CA PHE A 13 8.35 -16.59 19.36
C PHE A 13 9.43 -17.67 19.41
N ALA A 14 9.18 -18.77 18.71
CA ALA A 14 10.04 -19.94 18.71
C ALA A 14 11.31 -19.65 17.88
N ARG A 15 12.49 -19.81 18.46
CA ARG A 15 13.77 -19.43 17.81
C ARG A 15 14.04 -20.22 16.54
N GLU A 16 13.61 -21.47 16.50
CA GLU A 16 13.71 -22.39 15.37
C GLU A 16 12.91 -21.94 14.14
N ARG A 17 11.97 -21.01 14.29
CA ARG A 17 11.16 -20.45 13.20
C ARG A 17 11.79 -19.24 12.53
N PHE A 18 12.96 -18.79 13.02
CA PHE A 18 13.78 -17.82 12.32
C PHE A 18 14.64 -18.52 11.27
N ILE A 19 14.51 -18.08 10.03
CA ILE A 19 15.33 -18.56 8.92
C ILE A 19 16.27 -17.42 8.52
N ALA A 20 17.55 -17.58 8.85
CA ALA A 20 18.62 -16.74 8.33
C ALA A 20 18.91 -17.11 6.87
N TYR A 21 19.32 -16.14 6.07
CA TYR A 21 19.62 -16.36 4.67
C TYR A 21 20.73 -15.43 4.20
N ASP A 22 21.32 -15.79 3.07
CA ASP A 22 22.29 -14.94 2.37
C ASP A 22 21.61 -14.09 1.30
N TYR A 23 22.28 -13.01 0.93
CA TYR A 23 21.87 -12.20 -0.21
C TYR A 23 21.85 -13.04 -1.50
N PHE A 24 20.83 -12.83 -2.34
CA PHE A 24 20.66 -13.56 -3.59
C PHE A 24 20.45 -12.60 -4.76
N LEU A 25 21.25 -12.72 -5.81
CA LEU A 25 21.06 -11.92 -7.02
C LEU A 25 20.09 -12.63 -7.97
N SER A 26 18.79 -12.35 -7.82
CA SER A 26 17.76 -12.98 -8.65
C SER A 26 17.86 -12.54 -10.13
N PRO A 27 17.72 -13.48 -11.10
CA PRO A 27 17.55 -13.13 -12.50
C PRO A 27 16.15 -12.56 -12.79
N SER A 28 15.13 -12.95 -12.01
CA SER A 28 13.75 -12.46 -12.15
C SER A 28 13.65 -10.95 -11.93
N ARG A 29 12.66 -10.34 -12.57
CA ARG A 29 12.32 -8.95 -12.34
C ARG A 29 11.54 -8.81 -11.04
N ILE A 30 11.87 -7.79 -10.26
CA ILE A 30 11.09 -7.34 -9.11
C ILE A 30 10.55 -5.96 -9.45
N VAL A 31 9.23 -5.82 -9.42
CA VAL A 31 8.51 -4.57 -9.70
C VAL A 31 7.95 -4.02 -8.41
N PHE A 32 8.35 -2.81 -8.08
CA PHE A 32 7.89 -2.09 -6.90
C PHE A 32 6.85 -1.08 -7.31
N VAL A 33 5.68 -1.11 -6.67
CA VAL A 33 4.52 -0.29 -7.03
C VAL A 33 4.09 0.53 -5.82
N ASP A 34 3.81 1.81 -6.06
CA ASP A 34 3.23 2.71 -5.06
C ASP A 34 2.29 3.73 -5.73
N GLY A 35 1.37 4.26 -4.94
CA GLY A 35 0.39 5.26 -5.35
C GLY A 35 0.45 6.50 -4.46
N GLY A 36 0.48 7.68 -5.08
CA GLY A 36 0.32 8.98 -4.42
C GLY A 36 -0.95 9.67 -4.87
N HIS A 37 -1.45 10.57 -4.04
CA HIS A 37 -2.52 11.46 -4.42
C HIS A 37 -2.34 12.84 -3.78
N GLY A 38 -2.97 13.85 -4.36
CA GLY A 38 -3.03 15.20 -3.82
C GLY A 38 -4.36 15.87 -4.13
N GLU A 39 -4.97 16.47 -3.11
CA GLU A 39 -6.24 17.19 -3.24
C GLU A 39 -6.03 18.51 -3.98
N LEU A 40 -6.82 18.71 -5.04
CA LEU A 40 -6.84 19.92 -5.84
C LEU A 40 -7.92 20.88 -5.33
N VAL A 41 -9.13 20.36 -5.12
CA VAL A 41 -10.30 21.12 -4.66
C VAL A 41 -11.02 20.30 -3.61
N THR A 42 -11.34 20.91 -2.48
CA THR A 42 -12.11 20.28 -1.40
C THR A 42 -13.31 21.16 -1.08
N SER A 43 -14.52 20.62 -1.22
CA SER A 43 -15.77 21.28 -0.86
C SER A 43 -16.55 20.44 0.16
N ALA A 44 -17.71 20.95 0.59
CA ALA A 44 -18.60 20.21 1.48
C ALA A 44 -19.20 18.93 0.84
N SER A 45 -19.23 18.82 -0.48
CA SER A 45 -19.93 17.75 -1.20
C SER A 45 -19.05 16.96 -2.18
N TYR A 46 -17.85 17.44 -2.50
CA TYR A 46 -16.92 16.72 -3.36
C TYR A 46 -15.45 17.05 -3.07
N VAL A 47 -14.57 16.16 -3.52
CA VAL A 47 -13.12 16.35 -3.58
C VAL A 47 -12.65 16.01 -4.98
N ASP A 48 -11.92 16.93 -5.61
CA ASP A 48 -11.14 16.64 -6.80
C ASP A 48 -9.71 16.30 -6.37
N ALA A 49 -9.26 15.09 -6.70
CA ALA A 49 -7.93 14.61 -6.34
C ALA A 49 -7.16 14.20 -7.59
N PHE A 50 -5.89 14.59 -7.64
CA PHE A 50 -4.95 14.04 -8.60
C PHE A 50 -4.36 12.75 -8.03
N ILE A 51 -4.40 11.67 -8.80
CA ILE A 51 -3.79 10.38 -8.48
C ILE A 51 -2.61 10.16 -9.42
N ARG A 52 -1.51 9.65 -8.85
CA ARG A 52 -0.36 9.16 -9.60
C ARG A 52 0.03 7.80 -9.07
N VAL A 53 0.10 6.80 -9.94
CA VAL A 53 0.63 5.48 -9.62
C VAL A 53 1.94 5.28 -10.36
N ALA A 54 2.91 4.62 -9.73
CA ALA A 54 4.22 4.41 -10.31
C ALA A 54 4.72 2.99 -10.06
N ALA A 55 5.45 2.46 -11.03
CA ALA A 55 6.12 1.18 -10.93
C ALA A 55 7.58 1.31 -11.36
N VAL A 56 8.47 0.73 -10.57
CA VAL A 56 9.91 0.68 -10.87
C VAL A 56 10.34 -0.78 -10.89
N SER A 57 10.87 -1.22 -12.03
CA SER A 57 11.30 -2.61 -12.22
C SER A 57 12.81 -2.73 -12.07
N PHE A 58 13.25 -3.75 -11.36
CA PHE A 58 14.65 -4.12 -11.19
C PHE A 58 14.89 -5.54 -11.69
N SER A 59 16.01 -5.79 -12.36
CA SER A 59 16.52 -7.14 -12.64
C SER A 59 18.00 -7.18 -12.24
N LYS A 60 18.44 -8.26 -11.58
CA LYS A 60 19.80 -8.37 -11.05
C LYS A 60 20.21 -7.12 -10.25
N ASN A 61 19.28 -6.63 -9.43
CA ASN A 61 19.43 -5.42 -8.60
C ASN A 61 19.80 -4.13 -9.38
N ARG A 62 19.47 -4.05 -10.66
CA ARG A 62 19.59 -2.82 -11.47
C ARG A 62 18.23 -2.41 -12.00
N ARG A 63 17.92 -1.11 -11.98
CA ARG A 63 16.68 -0.57 -12.54
C ARG A 63 16.66 -0.81 -14.05
N VAL A 64 15.60 -1.43 -14.55
CA VAL A 64 15.42 -1.77 -15.98
C VAL A 64 14.21 -1.07 -16.60
N ALA A 65 13.21 -0.67 -15.81
CA ALA A 65 12.05 0.06 -16.30
C ALA A 65 11.46 0.99 -15.24
N LEU A 66 10.74 2.00 -15.71
CA LEU A 66 9.93 2.91 -14.93
C LEU A 66 8.64 3.17 -15.71
N LYS A 67 7.50 3.01 -15.05
CA LYS A 67 6.19 3.34 -15.59
C LYS A 67 5.41 4.18 -14.59
N LYS A 68 4.53 5.03 -15.08
CA LYS A 68 3.60 5.80 -14.26
C LYS A 68 2.33 6.12 -15.03
N GLU A 69 1.25 6.27 -14.28
CA GLU A 69 -0.03 6.76 -14.78
C GLU A 69 -0.57 7.84 -13.85
N GLU A 70 -1.29 8.79 -14.44
CA GLU A 70 -1.71 10.02 -13.80
C GLU A 70 -3.12 10.36 -14.26
N GLY A 71 -3.97 10.82 -13.35
CA GLY A 71 -5.34 11.20 -13.65
C GLY A 71 -5.95 12.05 -12.55
N ILE A 72 -6.96 12.84 -12.90
CA ILE A 72 -7.78 13.55 -11.93
C ILE A 72 -9.06 12.75 -11.74
N ILE A 73 -9.42 12.53 -10.49
CA ILE A 73 -10.70 11.95 -10.09
C ILE A 73 -11.51 12.98 -9.31
N ARG A 74 -12.82 12.84 -9.36
CA ARG A 74 -13.76 13.49 -8.48
C ARG A 74 -14.41 12.44 -7.61
N VAL A 75 -14.38 12.67 -6.31
CA VAL A 75 -15.17 11.93 -5.34
C VAL A 75 -16.30 12.84 -4.88
N SER A 76 -17.54 12.43 -5.03
CA SER A 76 -18.69 13.20 -4.56
C SER A 76 -19.54 12.37 -3.60
N THR A 77 -20.15 13.04 -2.62
CA THR A 77 -21.13 12.40 -1.76
C THR A 77 -22.46 12.25 -2.48
N ASP A 78 -23.10 11.11 -2.31
CA ASP A 78 -24.48 10.85 -2.69
C ASP A 78 -25.21 10.14 -1.55
N ILE A 79 -26.54 10.16 -1.57
CA ILE A 79 -27.40 9.50 -0.58
C ILE A 79 -28.27 8.47 -1.31
N GLU A 80 -27.98 7.19 -1.09
CA GLU A 80 -28.78 6.09 -1.61
C GLU A 80 -29.60 5.49 -0.46
N GLY A 81 -30.88 5.89 -0.38
CA GLY A 81 -31.76 5.51 0.72
C GLY A 81 -31.31 6.14 2.04
N SER A 82 -30.89 5.32 3.01
CA SER A 82 -30.34 5.77 4.30
C SER A 82 -28.81 5.70 4.37
N GLN A 83 -28.13 5.28 3.30
CA GLN A 83 -26.68 5.14 3.26
C GLN A 83 -26.04 6.27 2.46
N GLN A 84 -24.96 6.83 3.01
CA GLN A 84 -24.11 7.76 2.29
C GLN A 84 -23.10 6.97 1.45
N VAL A 85 -23.08 7.24 0.14
CA VAL A 85 -22.23 6.58 -0.84
C VAL A 85 -21.27 7.61 -1.44
N PHE A 86 -20.03 7.20 -1.71
CA PHE A 86 -19.04 8.07 -2.36
C PHE A 86 -18.89 7.65 -3.81
N ARG A 87 -19.44 8.45 -4.72
CA ARG A 87 -19.30 8.21 -6.16
C ARG A 87 -17.93 8.69 -6.62
N ILE A 88 -17.30 7.91 -7.48
CA ILE A 88 -16.02 8.22 -8.09
C ILE A 88 -16.26 8.40 -9.59
N SER A 89 -15.83 9.54 -10.12
CA SER A 89 -15.71 9.76 -11.55
C SER A 89 -14.29 10.19 -11.86
N GLY A 90 -13.79 9.86 -13.04
CA GLY A 90 -12.43 10.19 -13.43
C GLY A 90 -12.04 9.48 -14.71
N GLU A 91 -11.01 10.02 -15.35
CA GLU A 91 -10.42 9.44 -16.56
C GLU A 91 -9.16 8.67 -16.18
N HIS A 92 -8.72 7.77 -17.07
CA HIS A 92 -7.44 7.04 -17.03
C HIS A 92 -7.29 5.87 -16.06
N PHE A 93 -8.10 5.76 -15.00
CA PHE A 93 -8.03 4.62 -14.08
C PHE A 93 -9.28 3.74 -14.18
N SER A 94 -9.08 2.41 -14.16
CA SER A 94 -10.16 1.42 -14.02
C SER A 94 -10.72 1.39 -12.59
N LEU A 95 -11.40 2.46 -12.20
CA LEU A 95 -11.98 2.64 -10.87
C LEU A 95 -13.44 2.17 -10.80
N PRO A 96 -13.91 1.71 -9.63
CA PRO A 96 -15.34 1.47 -9.42
C PRO A 96 -16.11 2.79 -9.44
N GLU A 97 -17.38 2.75 -9.83
CA GLU A 97 -18.27 3.93 -9.83
C GLU A 97 -18.50 4.49 -8.42
N SER A 98 -18.31 3.67 -7.38
CA SER A 98 -18.43 4.10 -5.99
C SER A 98 -17.61 3.27 -5.01
N VAL A 99 -17.28 3.90 -3.88
CA VAL A 99 -16.65 3.25 -2.72
C VAL A 99 -17.56 3.41 -1.50
N ASN A 100 -17.66 2.32 -0.73
CA ASN A 100 -18.39 2.31 0.53
C ASN A 100 -17.38 2.29 1.69
N LEU A 101 -17.52 3.24 2.60
CA LEU A 101 -16.66 3.44 3.77
C LEU A 101 -17.30 2.94 5.08
N GLU A 102 -18.21 1.97 5.04
CA GLU A 102 -18.95 1.42 6.19
C GLU A 102 -18.12 1.16 7.46
N ALA A 103 -16.82 0.85 7.33
CA ALA A 103 -15.93 0.56 8.45
C ALA A 103 -15.17 1.80 9.00
N VAL A 104 -15.28 2.97 8.37
CA VAL A 104 -14.49 4.15 8.70
C VAL A 104 -15.31 5.13 9.54
N THR A 105 -15.03 5.17 10.84
CA THR A 105 -15.65 6.12 11.79
C THR A 105 -14.94 7.48 11.65
N LEU A 106 -15.40 8.32 10.74
CA LEU A 106 -14.94 9.71 10.59
C LEU A 106 -16.04 10.68 10.96
N ALA A 107 -15.65 11.77 11.62
CA ALA A 107 -16.57 12.71 12.25
C ALA A 107 -17.36 13.56 11.26
N ASP A 108 -16.78 13.89 10.10
CA ASP A 108 -17.37 14.80 9.12
C ASP A 108 -17.29 14.28 7.67
N THR A 109 -18.13 14.85 6.79
CA THR A 109 -18.23 14.46 5.37
C THR A 109 -16.96 14.74 4.58
N ALA A 110 -16.23 15.83 4.87
CA ALA A 110 -15.02 16.18 4.14
C ALA A 110 -13.92 15.14 4.40
N SER A 111 -13.69 14.78 5.66
CA SER A 111 -12.78 13.69 6.04
C SER A 111 -13.13 12.38 5.33
N ARG A 112 -14.42 12.07 5.16
CA ARG A 112 -14.87 10.86 4.45
C ARG A 112 -14.66 10.95 2.94
N LEU A 113 -14.83 12.11 2.32
CA LEU A 113 -14.50 12.33 0.91
C LEU A 113 -13.00 12.13 0.66
N GLN A 114 -12.14 12.66 1.53
CA GLN A 114 -10.70 12.46 1.48
C GLN A 114 -10.32 10.99 1.66
N ALA A 115 -10.95 10.30 2.62
CA ALA A 115 -10.76 8.86 2.80
C ALA A 115 -11.16 8.08 1.54
N ALA A 116 -12.30 8.39 0.92
CA ALA A 116 -12.74 7.77 -0.32
C ALA A 116 -11.75 8.04 -1.48
N ALA A 117 -11.17 9.24 -1.59
CA ALA A 117 -10.12 9.53 -2.57
C ALA A 117 -8.84 8.70 -2.32
N SER A 118 -8.45 8.51 -1.06
CA SER A 118 -7.32 7.65 -0.68
C SER A 118 -7.57 6.17 -1.01
N HIS A 119 -8.81 5.69 -0.84
CA HIS A 119 -9.23 4.36 -1.28
C HIS A 119 -9.24 4.23 -2.81
N ALA A 120 -9.72 5.25 -3.53
CA ALA A 120 -9.66 5.29 -4.99
C ALA A 120 -8.21 5.19 -5.49
N ARG A 121 -7.28 5.94 -4.89
CA ARG A 121 -5.83 5.82 -5.14
C ARG A 121 -5.33 4.39 -4.91
N ARG A 122 -5.70 3.76 -3.79
CA ARG A 122 -5.27 2.37 -3.51
C ARG A 122 -5.81 1.39 -4.56
N ILE A 123 -7.05 1.57 -5.00
CA ILE A 123 -7.65 0.73 -6.04
C ILE A 123 -6.92 0.94 -7.38
N ALA A 124 -6.59 2.19 -7.74
CA ALA A 124 -5.79 2.50 -8.92
C ALA A 124 -4.39 1.85 -8.86
N GLU A 125 -3.73 1.88 -7.70
CA GLU A 125 -2.42 1.23 -7.49
C GLU A 125 -2.49 -0.29 -7.71
N ILE A 126 -3.53 -0.94 -7.18
CA ILE A 126 -3.75 -2.39 -7.35
C ILE A 126 -4.09 -2.72 -8.82
N GLY A 127 -4.95 -1.91 -9.46
CA GLY A 127 -5.29 -2.07 -10.88
C GLY A 127 -4.08 -1.89 -11.79
N PHE A 128 -3.24 -0.91 -11.49
CA PHE A 128 -1.98 -0.72 -12.22
C PHE A 128 -1.03 -1.91 -12.06
N ALA A 129 -0.94 -2.49 -10.85
CA ALA A 129 -0.21 -3.73 -10.64
C ALA A 129 -0.80 -4.91 -11.41
N GLU A 130 -2.14 -5.00 -11.53
CA GLU A 130 -2.82 -6.02 -12.33
C GLU A 130 -2.41 -5.92 -13.80
N GLU A 131 -2.44 -4.73 -14.38
CA GLU A 131 -2.08 -4.49 -15.78
C GLU A 131 -0.63 -4.88 -16.07
N LEU A 132 0.30 -4.57 -15.14
CA LEU A 132 1.71 -4.93 -15.26
C LEU A 132 1.95 -6.44 -15.35
N THR A 133 1.04 -7.29 -14.84
CA THR A 133 1.18 -8.75 -14.92
C THR A 133 1.25 -9.27 -16.35
N ALA A 134 0.70 -8.54 -17.33
CA ALA A 134 0.72 -8.93 -18.73
C ALA A 134 2.11 -8.82 -19.39
N GLU A 135 3.03 -8.06 -18.78
CA GLU A 135 4.39 -7.80 -19.31
C GLU A 135 5.50 -8.52 -18.53
N LEU A 136 5.11 -9.17 -17.44
CA LEU A 136 5.99 -9.91 -16.56
C LEU A 136 6.10 -11.37 -16.97
N ALA A 137 7.27 -11.94 -16.73
CA ALA A 137 7.56 -13.34 -17.02
C ALA A 137 7.24 -14.20 -15.79
N GLU A 138 7.13 -15.51 -16.01
CA GLU A 138 7.02 -16.48 -14.93
C GLU A 138 8.17 -16.30 -13.91
N GLY A 139 7.80 -16.25 -12.63
CA GLY A 139 8.74 -16.05 -11.53
C GLY A 139 9.17 -14.60 -11.30
N ASP A 140 8.67 -13.63 -12.09
CA ASP A 140 8.77 -12.21 -11.74
C ASP A 140 7.89 -11.89 -10.52
N VAL A 141 8.23 -10.82 -9.81
CA VAL A 141 7.62 -10.46 -8.52
C VAL A 141 7.07 -9.04 -8.58
N ILE A 142 5.85 -8.84 -8.08
CA ILE A 142 5.26 -7.55 -7.76
C ILE A 142 5.33 -7.33 -6.25
N VAL A 143 5.78 -6.14 -5.83
CA VAL A 143 5.85 -5.70 -4.44
C VAL A 143 5.07 -4.39 -4.33
N LEU A 144 3.90 -4.43 -3.69
CA LEU A 144 3.13 -3.23 -3.35
C LEU A 144 3.69 -2.59 -2.07
N ASP A 145 3.71 -1.25 -1.98
CA ASP A 145 3.93 -0.57 -0.69
C ASP A 145 2.68 -0.72 0.19
N GLY A 146 2.86 -1.22 1.42
CA GLY A 146 1.77 -1.51 2.36
C GLY A 146 1.42 -3.00 2.48
N THR A 147 0.12 -3.34 2.51
CA THR A 147 -0.37 -4.71 2.82
C THR A 147 -1.31 -5.25 1.75
N LEU A 148 -1.48 -6.57 1.70
CA LEU A 148 -2.48 -7.26 0.88
C LEU A 148 -3.84 -7.39 1.61
N GLU A 149 -4.03 -6.64 2.68
CA GLU A 149 -5.24 -6.62 3.50
C GLU A 149 -6.24 -5.61 2.92
N PRO A 150 -7.38 -6.05 2.36
CA PRO A 150 -8.37 -5.11 1.83
C PRO A 150 -9.11 -4.41 2.97
N LYS A 151 -9.22 -3.08 2.89
CA LYS A 151 -10.00 -2.26 3.83
C LYS A 151 -11.45 -2.08 3.40
N THR A 152 -11.74 -2.29 2.11
CA THR A 152 -13.08 -2.15 1.53
C THR A 152 -13.40 -3.33 0.61
N ARG A 153 -14.68 -3.51 0.27
CA ARG A 153 -15.11 -4.51 -0.71
C ARG A 153 -14.51 -4.25 -2.10
N GLN A 154 -14.36 -2.97 -2.45
CA GLN A 154 -13.77 -2.55 -3.72
C GLN A 154 -12.28 -2.89 -3.79
N GLU A 155 -11.51 -2.61 -2.73
CA GLU A 155 -10.10 -3.05 -2.65
C GLU A 155 -9.99 -4.57 -2.73
N ARG A 156 -10.87 -5.31 -2.04
CA ARG A 156 -10.92 -6.77 -2.15
C ARG A 156 -11.13 -7.20 -3.60
N SER A 157 -12.11 -6.62 -4.29
CA SER A 157 -12.36 -6.95 -5.69
C SER A 157 -11.17 -6.65 -6.59
N ALA A 158 -10.44 -5.55 -6.36
CA ALA A 158 -9.25 -5.21 -7.13
C ALA A 158 -8.11 -6.22 -6.86
N LEU A 159 -7.88 -6.58 -5.60
CA LEU A 159 -6.88 -7.60 -5.24
C LEU A 159 -7.21 -8.97 -5.85
N GLU A 160 -8.49 -9.36 -5.88
CA GLU A 160 -8.90 -10.63 -6.50
C GLU A 160 -8.59 -10.66 -8.01
N LYS A 161 -8.79 -9.54 -8.72
CA LYS A 161 -8.40 -9.44 -10.13
C LYS A 161 -6.88 -9.52 -10.31
N LEU A 162 -6.12 -8.77 -9.52
CA LEU A 162 -4.66 -8.86 -9.49
C LEU A 162 -4.17 -10.29 -9.24
N TYR A 163 -4.72 -10.98 -8.24
CA TYR A 163 -4.36 -12.38 -7.95
C TYR A 163 -4.70 -13.31 -9.12
N ALA A 164 -5.88 -13.17 -9.73
CA ALA A 164 -6.27 -13.99 -10.86
C ALA A 164 -5.33 -13.79 -12.06
N ALA A 165 -4.99 -12.54 -12.38
CA ALA A 165 -4.05 -12.21 -13.45
C ALA A 165 -2.63 -12.75 -13.15
N ALA A 166 -2.14 -12.54 -11.93
CA ALA A 166 -0.81 -12.96 -11.52
C ALA A 166 -0.67 -14.49 -11.45
N ILE A 167 -1.70 -15.21 -10.98
CA ILE A 167 -1.72 -16.69 -10.99
C ILE A 167 -1.67 -17.21 -12.43
N LYS A 168 -2.44 -16.60 -13.34
CA LYS A 168 -2.44 -16.99 -14.77
C LYS A 168 -1.06 -16.82 -15.42
N SER A 169 -0.32 -15.77 -15.05
CA SER A 169 1.02 -15.48 -15.58
C SER A 169 2.18 -16.05 -14.73
N ASN A 170 1.88 -16.80 -13.66
CA ASN A 170 2.89 -17.25 -12.68
C ASN A 170 3.79 -16.12 -12.13
N VAL A 171 3.22 -14.94 -11.92
CA VAL A 171 3.88 -13.76 -11.31
C VAL A 171 3.55 -13.75 -9.83
N LEU A 172 4.54 -13.54 -8.96
CA LEU A 172 4.33 -13.51 -7.51
C LEU A 172 3.79 -12.15 -7.05
N VAL A 173 2.68 -12.13 -6.30
CA VAL A 173 2.15 -10.90 -5.70
C VAL A 173 2.53 -10.84 -4.23
N THR A 174 3.20 -9.75 -3.87
CA THR A 174 3.67 -9.50 -2.52
C THR A 174 3.43 -8.05 -2.10
N ALA A 175 3.52 -7.79 -0.81
CA ALA A 175 3.51 -6.44 -0.27
C ALA A 175 4.50 -6.31 0.90
N LEU A 176 5.06 -5.12 1.08
CA LEU A 176 5.94 -4.80 2.20
C LEU A 176 5.43 -3.53 2.88
N ALA A 177 5.12 -3.60 4.18
CA ALA A 177 4.68 -2.45 4.95
C ALA A 177 5.84 -1.90 5.81
N LYS A 178 6.10 -0.59 5.68
CA LYS A 178 7.05 0.18 6.50
C LYS A 178 6.68 0.14 7.99
N THR A 179 5.38 0.11 8.29
CA THR A 179 4.82 0.13 9.64
C THR A 179 3.83 -1.02 9.81
N SER A 180 3.65 -1.46 11.05
CA SER A 180 2.66 -2.46 11.43
C SER A 180 2.03 -2.06 12.75
N THR A 181 0.74 -2.36 12.91
CA THR A 181 0.01 -2.20 14.17
C THR A 181 -0.14 -3.53 14.91
N MET A 182 0.55 -4.57 14.45
CA MET A 182 0.49 -5.90 15.05
C MET A 182 1.10 -5.89 16.45
N VAL A 183 0.27 -6.20 17.43
CA VAL A 183 0.69 -6.35 18.83
C VAL A 183 0.72 -7.81 19.23
N THR A 184 1.61 -8.14 20.16
CA THR A 184 1.63 -9.43 20.84
C THR A 184 0.44 -9.53 21.81
N ASN A 185 0.18 -10.73 22.34
CA ASN A 185 -0.80 -10.93 23.42
C ASN A 185 -0.48 -10.16 24.71
N LEU A 186 0.72 -9.58 24.82
CA LEU A 186 1.12 -8.69 25.91
C LEU A 186 1.04 -7.19 25.54
N GLY A 187 0.50 -6.85 24.37
CA GLY A 187 0.36 -5.47 23.90
C GLY A 187 1.64 -4.83 23.33
N ASN A 188 2.76 -5.57 23.29
CA ASN A 188 4.01 -5.06 22.70
C ASN A 188 3.97 -5.10 21.17
N ASP A 189 4.66 -4.17 20.51
CA ASP A 189 4.86 -4.20 19.05
C ASP A 189 5.55 -5.50 18.61
N ALA A 190 4.86 -6.29 17.79
CA ALA A 190 5.30 -7.64 17.44
C ALA A 190 6.59 -7.63 16.63
N LEU A 191 6.76 -6.67 15.72
CA LEU A 191 7.94 -6.57 14.87
C LEU A 191 9.18 -6.18 15.67
N SER A 192 9.05 -5.26 16.63
CA SER A 192 10.13 -4.88 17.55
C SER A 192 10.56 -6.04 18.44
N VAL A 193 9.61 -6.82 18.96
CA VAL A 193 9.92 -8.02 19.75
C VAL A 193 10.68 -9.04 18.89
N LEU A 194 10.20 -9.33 17.67
CA LEU A 194 10.87 -10.24 16.75
C LEU A 194 12.28 -9.75 16.37
N LEU A 195 12.45 -8.44 16.18
CA LEU A 195 13.77 -7.84 15.92
C LEU A 195 14.75 -8.04 17.08
N ALA A 196 14.27 -7.93 18.32
CA ALA A 196 15.10 -8.07 19.51
C ALA A 196 15.56 -9.53 19.76
N VAL A 197 14.74 -10.51 19.41
CA VAL A 197 15.03 -11.94 19.65
C VAL A 197 15.59 -12.68 18.44
N GLY A 198 15.45 -12.09 17.24
CA GLY A 198 15.94 -12.67 15.99
C GLY A 198 17.47 -12.69 15.87
N PRO A 199 18.01 -13.48 14.93
CA PRO A 199 19.45 -13.57 14.73
C PRO A 199 20.06 -12.25 14.21
N LYS A 200 21.39 -12.18 14.26
CA LYS A 200 22.16 -11.16 13.52
C LYS A 200 22.03 -11.43 12.02
N GLY A 201 22.19 -10.39 11.20
CA GLY A 201 22.06 -10.50 9.76
C GLY A 201 20.60 -10.44 9.27
N PRO A 202 20.38 -10.65 7.97
CA PRO A 202 19.05 -10.72 7.41
C PRO A 202 18.38 -12.07 7.71
N TRP A 203 17.07 -12.02 7.96
CA TRP A 203 16.27 -13.19 8.31
C TRP A 203 14.80 -12.94 7.99
N TYR A 204 14.03 -14.03 7.91
CA TYR A 204 12.58 -13.98 8.01
C TYR A 204 12.11 -14.93 9.10
N TYR A 205 11.02 -14.55 9.77
CA TYR A 205 10.29 -15.47 10.63
C TYR A 205 9.25 -16.16 9.75
N GLU A 206 9.13 -17.49 9.86
CA GLU A 206 8.04 -18.25 9.22
C GLU A 206 6.68 -17.54 9.39
N PRO A 207 5.67 -17.80 8.53
CA PRO A 207 4.42 -17.07 8.58
C PRO A 207 3.89 -16.92 10.01
N LEU A 208 3.78 -15.67 10.46
CA LEU A 208 3.21 -15.30 11.77
C LEU A 208 1.77 -15.76 11.83
N PHE A 209 1.06 -15.58 10.72
CA PHE A 209 -0.31 -16.01 10.54
C PHE A 209 -0.65 -16.11 9.05
N VAL A 210 -1.60 -16.97 8.72
CA VAL A 210 -2.28 -16.98 7.43
C VAL A 210 -3.75 -16.68 7.74
N PRO A 211 -4.25 -15.47 7.42
CA PRO A 211 -5.61 -15.08 7.67
C PRO A 211 -6.60 -16.05 7.05
N LYS A 212 -7.56 -16.46 7.88
CA LYS A 212 -8.73 -17.23 7.47
C LYS A 212 -9.95 -16.32 7.26
N SER A 213 -9.77 -15.00 7.38
CA SER A 213 -10.81 -14.02 7.18
C SER A 213 -11.16 -13.88 5.70
N ASP A 214 -12.41 -13.48 5.45
CA ASP A 214 -12.89 -13.27 4.10
C ASP A 214 -12.07 -12.16 3.41
N GLY A 215 -11.39 -12.50 2.31
CA GLY A 215 -10.67 -11.58 1.43
C GLY A 215 -9.18 -11.31 1.69
N HIS A 216 -8.62 -11.57 2.88
CA HIS A 216 -7.17 -11.36 3.13
C HIS A 216 -6.37 -12.63 2.79
N ASN A 217 -6.16 -12.86 1.50
CA ASN A 217 -5.50 -14.06 0.98
C ASN A 217 -3.97 -13.96 1.01
N ALA A 218 -3.36 -13.77 2.18
CA ALA A 218 -1.90 -13.61 2.30
C ALA A 218 -1.26 -14.41 3.44
N ALA A 219 -0.07 -14.97 3.22
CA ALA A 219 0.80 -15.39 4.31
C ALA A 219 1.60 -14.18 4.81
N ILE A 220 1.54 -13.91 6.12
CA ILE A 220 2.18 -12.75 6.73
C ILE A 220 3.49 -13.16 7.41
N PHE A 221 4.58 -12.52 7.04
CA PHE A 221 5.93 -12.75 7.55
C PHE A 221 6.43 -11.51 8.30
N ALA A 222 7.33 -11.71 9.26
CA ALA A 222 8.24 -10.67 9.69
C ALA A 222 9.59 -10.86 9.00
N VAL A 223 10.15 -9.79 8.45
CA VAL A 223 11.42 -9.84 7.73
C VAL A 223 12.38 -8.77 8.22
N ARG A 224 13.65 -9.10 8.30
CA ARG A 224 14.76 -8.16 8.40
C ARG A 224 15.62 -8.32 7.17
N LEU A 225 15.63 -7.32 6.29
CA LEU A 225 16.29 -7.41 4.98
C LEU A 225 17.74 -6.87 5.00
N HIS A 226 18.20 -6.34 6.13
CA HIS A 226 19.58 -5.86 6.27
C HIS A 226 20.05 -5.94 7.72
N GLU A 227 21.33 -6.26 7.91
CA GLU A 227 21.93 -6.41 9.24
C GLU A 227 21.96 -5.08 10.03
N SER A 228 22.17 -3.95 9.36
CA SER A 228 22.16 -2.62 10.00
C SER A 228 20.76 -2.03 10.15
N SER A 229 19.71 -2.72 9.69
CA SER A 229 18.33 -2.24 9.84
C SER A 229 17.96 -2.17 11.32
N LYS A 230 17.37 -1.04 11.72
CA LYS A 230 16.73 -0.85 13.04
C LYS A 230 15.27 -1.31 13.06
N HIS A 231 14.79 -1.85 11.94
CA HIS A 231 13.41 -2.24 11.74
C HIS A 231 13.34 -3.68 11.20
N ALA A 232 12.35 -4.42 11.70
CA ALA A 232 11.76 -5.54 10.97
C ALA A 232 10.48 -5.04 10.29
N PHE A 233 10.10 -5.67 9.19
CA PHE A 233 8.98 -5.26 8.36
C PHE A 233 7.94 -6.38 8.27
N ARG A 234 6.67 -5.98 8.08
CA ARG A 234 5.59 -6.91 7.71
C ARG A 234 5.68 -7.15 6.21
N PHE A 235 5.87 -8.40 5.83
CA PHE A 235 5.84 -8.81 4.43
C PHE A 235 4.70 -9.77 4.20
N GLU A 236 4.04 -9.64 3.05
CA GLU A 236 2.89 -10.47 2.70
C GLU A 236 3.09 -11.10 1.34
N ILE A 237 2.72 -12.38 1.23
CA ILE A 237 2.74 -13.14 -0.02
C ILE A 237 1.35 -13.70 -0.25
N CYS A 238 0.80 -13.58 -1.46
CA CYS A 238 -0.50 -14.18 -1.77
C CYS A 238 -0.50 -15.69 -1.44
N SER A 239 -1.37 -16.11 -0.51
CA SER A 239 -1.39 -17.48 0.03
C SER A 239 -1.86 -18.54 -0.98
N ARG A 240 -2.44 -18.09 -2.10
CA ARG A 240 -2.83 -18.96 -3.22
C ARG A 240 -1.62 -19.42 -4.05
N GLN A 241 -0.46 -18.81 -3.87
CA GLN A 241 0.77 -19.11 -4.61
C GLN A 241 1.67 -20.02 -3.76
N LYS A 242 1.60 -21.34 -4.00
CA LYS A 242 2.15 -22.36 -3.07
C LYS A 242 3.60 -22.77 -3.33
N ALA A 243 4.18 -22.44 -4.49
CA ALA A 243 5.53 -22.88 -4.89
C ALA A 243 6.52 -21.71 -4.91
N VAL A 244 6.78 -21.12 -3.74
CA VAL A 244 7.67 -19.96 -3.62
C VAL A 244 8.88 -20.33 -2.78
N ASP A 245 10.07 -20.16 -3.34
CA ASP A 245 11.32 -20.20 -2.58
C ASP A 245 11.47 -18.86 -1.83
N TRP A 246 10.97 -18.84 -0.58
CA TRP A 246 10.98 -17.64 0.26
C TRP A 246 12.39 -17.14 0.53
N THR A 247 13.34 -18.05 0.75
CA THR A 247 14.74 -17.72 1.01
C THR A 247 15.35 -16.94 -0.16
N ARG A 248 15.13 -17.40 -1.40
CA ARG A 248 15.59 -16.67 -2.59
C ARG A 248 14.88 -15.33 -2.79
N LEU A 249 13.57 -15.28 -2.55
CA LEU A 249 12.79 -14.04 -2.62
C LEU A 249 13.35 -12.99 -1.64
N PHE A 250 13.51 -13.35 -0.37
CA PHE A 250 14.01 -12.44 0.65
C PHE A 250 15.48 -12.09 0.45
N GLY A 251 16.30 -13.02 -0.04
CA GLY A 251 17.67 -12.73 -0.46
C GLY A 251 17.75 -11.70 -1.59
N ALA A 252 16.80 -11.75 -2.54
CA ALA A 252 16.71 -10.79 -3.65
C ALA A 252 16.21 -9.41 -3.21
N LEU A 253 15.20 -9.37 -2.34
CA LEU A 253 14.74 -8.12 -1.73
C LEU A 253 15.85 -7.48 -0.89
N SER A 254 16.59 -8.28 -0.13
CA SER A 254 17.71 -7.81 0.70
C SER A 254 18.83 -7.20 -0.13
N MET A 255 19.08 -7.70 -1.35
CA MET A 255 20.01 -7.04 -2.28
C MET A 255 19.57 -5.62 -2.65
N ASN A 256 18.25 -5.40 -2.75
CA ASN A 256 17.66 -4.09 -3.03
C ASN A 256 17.54 -3.20 -1.79
N SER A 257 17.76 -3.73 -0.59
CA SER A 257 17.60 -3.04 0.70
C SER A 257 18.93 -2.56 1.33
N ARG A 258 19.96 -2.35 0.51
CA ARG A 258 21.33 -1.98 0.95
C ARG A 258 21.61 -0.48 0.89
N ASP A 259 20.60 0.34 0.58
CA ASP A 259 20.75 1.79 0.54
C ASP A 259 21.01 2.35 1.95
N PHE A 260 22.08 3.15 2.09
CA PHE A 260 22.48 3.71 3.38
C PHE A 260 21.50 4.73 3.95
N THR A 261 20.65 5.34 3.12
CA THR A 261 19.65 6.31 3.57
C THR A 261 18.49 5.65 4.31
N PHE A 262 18.18 4.39 3.98
CA PHE A 262 17.17 3.60 4.68
C PHE A 262 17.53 2.10 4.70
N PRO A 263 18.52 1.69 5.51
CA PRO A 263 18.98 0.31 5.55
C PRO A 263 17.86 -0.66 5.90
N GLY A 264 17.68 -1.72 5.09
CA GLY A 264 16.65 -2.73 5.29
C GLY A 264 15.35 -2.47 4.54
N TYR A 265 15.15 -1.30 3.95
CA TYR A 265 13.98 -1.03 3.12
C TYR A 265 14.35 -1.04 1.62
N PRO A 266 13.62 -1.75 0.74
CA PRO A 266 13.96 -1.85 -0.68
C PRO A 266 14.01 -0.49 -1.37
N TYR A 267 15.14 -0.19 -2.01
CA TYR A 267 15.33 1.05 -2.76
C TYR A 267 14.29 1.24 -3.87
N GLY A 268 13.80 0.15 -4.46
CA GLY A 268 12.75 0.21 -5.46
C GLY A 268 11.43 0.78 -4.95
N LEU A 269 11.05 0.48 -3.69
CA LEU A 269 9.87 1.12 -3.06
C LEU A 269 10.14 2.59 -2.74
N ILE A 270 11.35 2.95 -2.33
CA ILE A 270 11.74 4.37 -2.13
C ILE A 270 11.60 5.16 -3.44
N LEU A 271 12.01 4.56 -4.56
CA LEU A 271 11.86 5.18 -5.87
C LEU A 271 10.40 5.26 -6.32
N ALA A 272 9.63 4.18 -6.16
CA ALA A 272 8.20 4.16 -6.51
C ALA A 272 7.44 5.25 -5.73
N ASP A 273 7.64 5.32 -4.41
CA ASP A 273 7.10 6.37 -3.52
C ASP A 273 7.48 7.76 -4.00
N ARG A 274 8.77 7.99 -4.29
CA ARG A 274 9.25 9.29 -4.76
C ARG A 274 8.61 9.71 -6.09
N ILE A 275 8.39 8.78 -7.01
CA ILE A 275 7.80 9.07 -8.32
C ILE A 275 6.29 9.31 -8.16
N ALA A 276 5.60 8.46 -7.38
CA ALA A 276 4.17 8.52 -7.15
C ALA A 276 3.75 9.75 -6.33
N ARG A 277 4.64 10.25 -5.47
CA ARG A 277 4.38 11.41 -4.61
C ARG A 277 3.98 12.64 -5.42
N VAL A 278 2.87 13.25 -5.02
CA VAL A 278 2.42 14.56 -5.47
C VAL A 278 2.98 15.58 -4.50
N SER A 279 3.97 16.36 -4.92
CA SER A 279 4.56 17.38 -4.05
C SER A 279 3.61 18.56 -3.86
N GLU A 280 3.86 19.38 -2.85
CA GLU A 280 3.06 20.60 -2.63
C GLU A 280 3.13 21.54 -3.83
N HIS A 281 4.30 21.66 -4.44
CA HIS A 281 4.48 22.44 -5.67
C HIS A 281 3.70 21.85 -6.85
N ASP A 282 3.70 20.52 -7.01
CA ASP A 282 2.86 19.86 -8.03
C ASP A 282 1.38 20.16 -7.76
N ARG A 283 0.96 20.07 -6.50
CA ARG A 283 -0.42 20.29 -6.07
C ARG A 283 -0.89 21.70 -6.39
N GLU A 284 -0.12 22.72 -6.03
CA GLU A 284 -0.42 24.13 -6.32
C GLU A 284 -0.57 24.38 -7.83
N PHE A 285 0.39 23.89 -8.63
CA PHE A 285 0.35 24.04 -10.08
C PHE A 285 -0.86 23.33 -10.71
N LEU A 286 -1.09 22.06 -10.32
CA LEU A 286 -2.19 21.26 -10.82
C LEU A 286 -3.55 21.84 -10.43
N ARG A 287 -3.66 22.37 -9.21
CA ARG A 287 -4.83 23.04 -8.68
C ARG A 287 -5.17 24.29 -9.47
N ALA A 288 -4.20 25.19 -9.70
CA ALA A 288 -4.41 26.39 -10.51
C ALA A 288 -4.84 26.03 -11.94
N ARG A 289 -4.19 25.03 -12.55
CA ARG A 289 -4.53 24.55 -13.89
C ARG A 289 -5.94 23.95 -13.95
N HIS A 290 -6.33 23.16 -12.96
CA HIS A 290 -7.64 22.52 -12.87
C HIS A 290 -8.76 23.55 -12.68
N ALA A 291 -8.54 24.53 -11.78
CA ALA A 291 -9.47 25.65 -11.59
C ALA A 291 -9.68 26.45 -12.88
N GLY A 292 -8.58 26.77 -13.59
CA GLY A 292 -8.65 27.46 -14.88
C GLY A 292 -9.42 26.67 -15.96
N LYS A 293 -9.28 25.34 -15.98
CA LYS A 293 -10.05 24.47 -16.90
C LYS A 293 -11.54 24.44 -16.57
N LEU A 294 -11.89 24.40 -15.29
CA LEU A 294 -13.28 24.36 -14.84
C LEU A 294 -13.95 25.75 -14.78
N GLY A 295 -13.17 26.83 -14.86
CA GLY A 295 -13.68 28.20 -14.71
C GLY A 295 -14.20 28.50 -13.30
N ILE A 296 -13.72 27.79 -12.29
CA ILE A 296 -14.17 27.94 -10.89
C ILE A 296 -13.27 28.90 -10.11
N ASN A 297 -13.87 29.61 -9.16
CA ASN A 297 -13.12 30.34 -8.15
C ASN A 297 -12.93 29.44 -6.92
N LEU A 298 -11.67 29.10 -6.63
CA LEU A 298 -11.31 28.20 -5.54
C LEU A 298 -11.71 28.75 -4.17
N ASP A 299 -11.60 30.07 -3.97
CA ASP A 299 -11.90 30.70 -2.68
C ASP A 299 -13.39 30.53 -2.32
N THR A 300 -14.28 30.59 -3.31
CA THR A 300 -15.73 30.42 -3.09
C THR A 300 -16.12 28.97 -2.79
N GLU A 301 -15.47 27.99 -3.44
CA GLU A 301 -15.76 26.57 -3.21
C GLU A 301 -15.28 26.14 -1.81
N GLU A 302 -14.11 26.62 -1.39
CA GLU A 302 -13.50 26.25 -0.11
C GLU A 302 -14.05 27.05 1.08
N ALA A 303 -14.53 28.29 0.86
CA ALA A 303 -15.19 29.06 1.91
C ALA A 303 -16.42 28.33 2.49
N SER A 304 -17.09 27.49 1.70
CA SER A 304 -18.19 26.64 2.17
C SER A 304 -17.75 25.56 3.17
N ALA A 305 -16.49 25.10 3.08
CA ALA A 305 -15.91 24.07 3.94
C ALA A 305 -15.12 24.66 5.14
N ASN A 306 -14.57 25.87 5.01
CA ASN A 306 -13.59 26.45 5.94
C ASN A 306 -14.16 27.42 7.00
N ALA A 307 -15.47 27.64 7.08
CA ALA A 307 -16.06 28.51 8.11
C ALA A 307 -15.68 28.08 9.55
N HIS A 308 -15.42 26.79 9.77
CA HIS A 308 -14.94 26.25 11.04
C HIS A 308 -13.47 26.59 11.36
N GLN A 309 -12.57 26.57 10.38
CA GLN A 309 -11.15 26.88 10.60
C GLN A 309 -10.90 28.34 10.97
N ILE A 310 -11.74 29.24 10.48
CA ILE A 310 -11.69 30.67 10.83
C ILE A 310 -12.03 30.86 12.32
N LEU A 311 -13.01 30.10 12.85
CA LEU A 311 -13.39 30.15 14.26
C LEU A 311 -12.32 29.54 15.19
N ASP A 312 -11.62 28.48 14.76
CA ASP A 312 -10.54 27.85 15.54
C ASP A 312 -9.26 28.71 15.60
N SER A 313 -9.16 29.74 14.74
CA SER A 313 -8.02 30.67 14.69
C SER A 313 -8.25 32.00 15.44
N LEU A 314 -9.44 32.19 16.03
CA LEU A 314 -9.80 33.32 16.91
C LEU A 314 -9.58 32.97 18.38
#